data_AF-A0A660Y5S5-F1
#
_entry.id   AF-A0A660Y5S5-F1
#
_cell.length_a   1.000
_cell.length_b   1.000
_cell.length_c   1.000
_cell.angle_alpha   90.00
_cell.angle_beta   90.00
_cell.angle_gamma   90.00
#
_symmetry.space_group_name_H-M   'P 1'
#
loop_
_entity.id
_entity.type
_entity.pdbx_description
1 polymer ?
#
loop_
_entity_poly.entity_id
_entity_poly.type
_entity_poly.pdbx_seq_one_letter_code
_entity_poly.pdbx_strand_id
1 'polypeptide(L)'
;RHIYACEAVVPELLARYGEDPSPLRREVLVQALRELLLMESSDWQFLISTLHAKDYGEGRFAVHRERFGRLADWLRRSGPFELSREELSFYEECSKADSIFPDLEPSWWTI
;
A
#
# COMPACT_ATOMS: atom_id res chain seq x y z
N ARG A 1 10.60 6.67 11.04
CA ARG A 1 10.56 5.31 11.63
C ARG A 1 9.44 4.43 11.05
N HIS A 2 8.28 5.00 10.67
CA HIS A 2 7.17 4.21 10.10
C HIS A 2 7.40 3.73 8.66
N ILE A 3 7.98 4.56 7.79
CA ILE A 3 8.30 4.20 6.39
C ILE A 3 9.17 2.94 6.35
N TYR A 4 10.33 2.96 7.02
CA TYR A 4 11.24 1.81 7.10
C TYR A 4 10.59 0.51 7.59
N ALA A 5 9.60 0.59 8.48
CA ALA A 5 8.90 -0.60 8.95
C ALA A 5 7.98 -1.20 7.87
N CYS A 6 7.37 -0.36 7.03
CA CYS A 6 6.56 -0.80 5.89
C CYS A 6 7.42 -1.25 4.71
N GLU A 7 8.53 -0.57 4.42
CA GLU A 7 9.50 -1.01 3.42
C GLU A 7 10.04 -2.42 3.74
N ALA A 8 10.36 -2.68 5.02
CA ALA A 8 10.85 -3.98 5.46
C ALA A 8 9.85 -5.13 5.27
N VAL A 9 8.56 -4.82 5.07
CA VAL A 9 7.50 -5.80 4.78
C VAL A 9 7.50 -6.20 3.31
N VAL A 10 7.90 -5.32 2.39
CA VAL A 10 7.79 -5.57 0.94
C VAL A 10 8.52 -6.83 0.48
N PRO A 11 9.78 -7.09 0.89
CA PRO A 11 10.46 -8.32 0.47
C PRO A 11 9.69 -9.60 0.86
N GLU A 12 9.05 -9.59 2.03
CA GLU A 12 8.21 -10.72 2.49
C GLU A 12 6.97 -10.90 1.61
N LEU A 13 6.26 -9.81 1.31
CA LEU A 13 5.07 -9.85 0.47
C LEU A 13 5.40 -10.31 -0.95
N LEU A 14 6.49 -9.81 -1.55
CA LEU A 14 6.90 -10.19 -2.89
C LEU A 14 7.34 -11.65 -2.96
N ALA A 15 8.16 -12.10 -2.00
CA ALA A 15 8.63 -13.47 -1.96
C ALA A 15 7.49 -14.49 -1.82
N ARG A 16 6.40 -14.11 -1.15
CA ARG A 16 5.25 -14.98 -0.91
C ARG A 16 4.15 -14.87 -1.97
N TYR A 17 3.93 -13.67 -2.51
CA TYR A 17 2.72 -13.35 -3.27
C TYR A 17 3.00 -12.69 -4.64
N GLY A 18 4.26 -12.38 -4.96
CA GLY A 18 4.61 -11.71 -6.23
C GLY A 18 4.24 -12.52 -7.47
N GLU A 19 4.31 -13.84 -7.37
CA GLU A 19 3.98 -14.80 -8.45
C GLU A 19 2.68 -15.58 -8.16
N ASP A 20 1.83 -15.11 -7.23
CA ASP A 20 0.57 -15.79 -6.91
C ASP A 20 -0.39 -15.73 -8.12
N PRO A 21 -1.00 -16.85 -8.54
CA PRO A 21 -1.87 -16.89 -9.71
C PRO A 21 -3.23 -16.20 -9.50
N SER A 22 -3.60 -15.84 -8.27
CA SER A 22 -4.86 -15.14 -7.96
C SER A 22 -4.82 -13.69 -8.46
N PRO A 23 -5.67 -13.32 -9.43
CA PRO A 23 -5.73 -11.94 -9.92
C PRO A 23 -6.06 -10.94 -8.81
N LEU A 24 -7.00 -11.30 -7.93
CA LEU A 24 -7.37 -10.45 -6.80
C LEU A 24 -6.21 -10.26 -5.80
N ARG A 25 -5.43 -11.31 -5.53
CA ARG A 25 -4.27 -11.18 -4.64
C ARG A 25 -3.21 -10.27 -5.25
N ARG A 26 -2.96 -10.41 -6.55
CA ARG A 26 -2.04 -9.55 -7.30
C ARG A 26 -2.50 -8.09 -7.28
N GLU A 27 -3.78 -7.84 -7.51
CA GLU A 27 -4.36 -6.49 -7.45
C GLU A 27 -4.20 -5.84 -6.07
N VAL A 28 -4.49 -6.58 -5.00
CA VAL A 28 -4.28 -6.11 -3.62
C VAL A 28 -2.81 -5.84 -3.32
N LEU A 29 -1.90 -6.70 -3.82
CA LEU A 29 -0.46 -6.50 -3.69
C LEU A 29 0.00 -5.22 -4.39
N VAL A 30 -0.43 -5.00 -5.63
CA VAL A 30 -0.11 -3.80 -6.40
C VAL A 30 -0.63 -2.55 -5.70
N GLN A 31 -1.86 -2.59 -5.17
CA GLN A 31 -2.39 -1.47 -4.39
C GLN A 31 -1.57 -1.24 -3.11
N ALA A 32 -1.15 -2.28 -2.40
CA ALA A 32 -0.28 -2.13 -1.23
C ALA A 32 1.04 -1.44 -1.59
N LEU A 33 1.69 -1.85 -2.68
CA LEU A 33 2.92 -1.20 -3.16
C LEU A 33 2.69 0.26 -3.54
N ARG A 34 1.53 0.58 -4.11
CA ARG A 34 1.15 1.96 -4.41
C ARG A 34 0.95 2.81 -3.15
N GLU A 35 0.31 2.27 -2.12
CA GLU A 35 0.19 2.95 -0.82
C GLU A 35 1.56 3.20 -0.19
N LEU A 36 2.50 2.27 -0.33
CA LEU A 36 3.87 2.46 0.12
C LEU A 36 4.55 3.62 -0.62
N LEU A 37 4.52 3.62 -1.95
CA LEU A 37 5.10 4.70 -2.77
C LEU A 37 4.52 6.07 -2.41
N LEU A 38 3.20 6.12 -2.23
CA LEU A 38 2.51 7.33 -1.80
C LEU A 38 2.96 7.76 -0.41
N MET A 39 3.10 6.84 0.54
CA MET A 39 3.60 7.11 1.89
C MET A 39 5.05 7.62 1.89
N GLU A 40 5.88 7.16 0.94
CA GLU A 40 7.29 7.53 0.78
C GLU A 40 7.51 8.92 0.17
N SER A 41 6.46 9.59 -0.32
CA SER A 41 6.60 10.93 -0.89
C SER A 41 7.23 11.92 0.09
N SER A 42 8.30 12.58 -0.36
CA SER A 42 8.98 13.63 0.41
C SER A 42 8.12 14.86 0.63
N ASP A 43 7.07 15.06 -0.17
CA ASP A 43 6.15 16.19 -0.03
C ASP A 43 5.49 16.23 1.34
N TRP A 44 5.18 15.06 1.94
CA TRP A 44 4.59 15.02 3.28
C TRP A 44 5.53 15.65 4.33
N GLN A 45 6.81 15.28 4.28
CA GLN A 45 7.82 15.83 5.19
C GLN A 45 8.03 17.33 4.95
N PHE A 46 7.99 17.75 3.68
CA PHE A 46 8.09 19.15 3.31
C PHE A 46 6.90 19.98 3.83
N LEU A 47 5.66 19.52 3.64
CA LEU A 47 4.45 20.21 4.10
C LEU A 47 4.36 20.31 5.62
N ILE A 48 4.85 19.28 6.34
CA ILE A 48 4.92 19.26 7.80
C ILE A 48 5.96 20.26 8.31
N SER A 49 7.17 20.26 7.73
CA SER A 49 8.29 21.08 8.20
C SER A 49 8.17 22.56 7.85
N THR A 50 7.49 22.90 6.75
CA THR A 50 7.29 24.29 6.31
C THR A 50 6.04 24.95 6.91
N LEU A 51 5.20 24.21 7.65
CA LEU A 51 3.94 24.67 8.26
C LEU A 51 2.88 25.20 7.28
N HIS A 52 3.05 25.00 5.96
CA HIS A 52 2.07 25.46 4.97
C HIS A 52 0.77 24.63 5.02
N ALA A 53 0.86 23.34 5.37
CA ALA A 53 -0.28 22.43 5.51
C ALA A 53 0.06 21.21 6.37
N LYS A 54 0.53 21.44 7.60
CA LYS A 54 1.02 20.37 8.49
C LYS A 54 -0.01 19.26 8.72
N ASP A 55 -1.23 19.62 9.11
CA ASP A 55 -2.29 18.65 9.41
C ASP A 55 -2.66 17.81 8.17
N TYR A 56 -2.59 18.42 6.98
CA TYR A 56 -2.82 17.70 5.73
C TYR A 56 -1.70 16.70 5.45
N GLY A 57 -0.44 17.11 5.60
CA GLY A 57 0.72 16.22 5.42
C GLY A 57 0.70 15.04 6.39
N GLU A 58 0.44 15.30 7.68
CA GLU A 58 0.30 14.24 8.70
C GLU A 58 -0.88 13.31 8.39
N GLY A 59 -2.02 13.86 7.98
CA GLY A 59 -3.21 13.09 7.61
C GLY A 59 -2.96 12.17 6.41
N ARG A 60 -2.35 12.68 5.33
CA ARG A 60 -2.05 11.87 4.13
C ARG A 60 -1.07 10.75 4.45
N PHE A 61 -0.01 11.05 5.20
CA PHE A 61 0.94 10.04 5.65
C PHE A 61 0.24 8.92 6.45
N ALA A 62 -0.62 9.29 7.41
CA ALA A 62 -1.35 8.35 8.25
C ALA A 62 -2.31 7.47 7.43
N VAL A 63 -3.04 8.05 6.47
CA VAL A 63 -3.96 7.32 5.59
C VAL A 63 -3.23 6.25 4.78
N HIS A 64 -2.15 6.61 4.08
CA HIS A 64 -1.41 5.65 3.26
C HIS A 64 -0.77 4.54 4.11
N ARG A 65 -0.28 4.88 5.31
CA ARG A 65 0.23 3.89 6.27
C ARG A 65 -0.86 2.89 6.72
N GLU A 66 -2.05 3.38 7.06
CA GLU A 66 -3.17 2.52 7.48
C GLU A 66 -3.59 1.59 6.33
N ARG A 67 -3.77 2.14 5.12
CA ARG A 67 -4.13 1.37 3.93
C ARG A 67 -3.10 0.30 3.63
N PHE A 68 -1.81 0.65 3.59
CA PHE A 68 -0.73 -0.31 3.42
C PHE A 68 -0.80 -1.44 4.44
N GLY A 69 -0.93 -1.11 5.73
CA GLY A 69 -0.97 -2.09 6.81
C GLY A 69 -2.13 -3.08 6.64
N ARG A 70 -3.34 -2.58 6.36
CA ARG A 70 -4.53 -3.41 6.15
C ARG A 70 -4.38 -4.34 4.95
N LEU A 71 -3.92 -3.82 3.81
CA LEU A 71 -3.72 -4.61 2.59
C LEU A 71 -2.64 -5.69 2.82
N ALA A 72 -1.54 -5.35 3.48
CA ALA A 72 -0.47 -6.30 3.85
C ALA A 72 -0.99 -7.41 4.77
N ASP A 73 -1.84 -7.08 5.75
CA ASP A 73 -2.42 -8.07 6.66
C ASP A 73 -3.42 -9.00 5.95
N TRP A 74 -4.14 -8.51 4.95
CA TRP A 74 -4.99 -9.35 4.12
C TRP A 74 -4.16 -10.35 3.30
N LEU A 75 -3.09 -9.88 2.65
CA LEU A 75 -2.18 -10.71 1.87
C LEU A 75 -1.61 -11.88 2.69
N ARG A 76 -1.34 -11.65 3.98
CA ARG A 76 -0.81 -12.66 4.91
C ARG A 76 -1.78 -13.77 5.30
N ARG A 77 -3.07 -13.65 4.94
CA ARG A 77 -4.06 -14.68 5.27
C ARG A 77 -3.72 -15.99 4.59
N SER A 78 -3.86 -17.06 5.37
CA SER A 78 -3.67 -18.43 4.90
C SER A 78 -4.95 -18.94 4.21
N GLY A 79 -4.80 -19.85 3.25
CA GLY A 79 -5.92 -20.41 2.50
C GLY A 79 -6.27 -19.64 1.22
N PRO A 80 -7.45 -19.91 0.63
CA PRO A 80 -7.95 -19.18 -0.53
C PRO A 80 -7.99 -17.67 -0.27
N PHE A 81 -7.53 -16.89 -1.25
CA PHE A 81 -7.55 -15.43 -1.12
C PHE A 81 -8.91 -14.88 -1.50
N GLU A 82 -9.71 -14.54 -0.49
CA GLU A 82 -11.02 -13.94 -0.65
C GLU A 82 -11.13 -12.72 0.28
N LEU A 83 -11.83 -11.70 -0.18
CA LEU A 83 -12.15 -10.51 0.61
C LEU A 83 -13.61 -10.59 1.04
N SER A 84 -13.90 -10.18 2.28
CA SER A 84 -15.28 -9.93 2.69
C SER A 84 -15.88 -8.77 1.87
N ARG A 85 -17.20 -8.58 1.94
CA ARG A 85 -17.87 -7.45 1.29
C ARG A 85 -17.29 -6.10 1.74
N GLU A 86 -17.03 -5.98 3.04
CA GLU A 86 -16.49 -4.76 3.66
C GLU A 86 -15.05 -4.51 3.21
N GLU A 87 -14.27 -5.57 3.05
CA GLU A 87 -12.88 -5.49 2.60
C GLU A 87 -12.79 -5.14 1.13
N LEU A 88 -13.66 -5.73 0.30
CA LEU A 88 -13.78 -5.36 -1.10
C LEU A 88 -14.17 -3.88 -1.24
N SER A 89 -15.16 -3.41 -0.49
CA SER A 89 -15.55 -1.99 -0.48
C SER A 89 -14.39 -1.08 -0.10
N PHE A 90 -13.62 -1.45 0.94
CA PHE A 90 -12.44 -0.68 1.34
C PHE A 90 -11.35 -0.70 0.26
N TYR A 91 -11.09 -1.85 -0.37
CA TYR A 91 -10.13 -1.94 -1.48
C TYR A 91 -10.55 -1.04 -2.65
N GLU A 92 -11.83 -1.07 -3.05
CA GLU A 92 -12.37 -0.23 -4.11
C GLU A 92 -12.23 1.27 -3.79
N GLU A 93 -12.47 1.66 -2.54
CA GLU A 93 -12.25 3.04 -2.07
C GLU A 93 -10.79 3.45 -2.18
N CYS A 94 -9.85 2.58 -1.76
CA CYS A 94 -8.41 2.83 -1.88
C CYS A 94 -7.99 2.94 -3.34
N SER A 95 -8.34 1.95 -4.15
CA SER A 95 -8.00 1.88 -5.58
C SER A 95 -8.55 3.08 -6.36
N LYS A 96 -9.78 3.53 -6.05
CA LYS A 96 -10.37 4.71 -6.65
C LYS A 96 -9.66 6.00 -6.23
N ALA A 97 -9.31 6.13 -4.94
CA ALA A 97 -8.61 7.31 -4.43
C ALA A 97 -7.17 7.39 -4.97
N ASP A 98 -6.50 6.25 -5.06
CA ASP A 98 -5.09 6.10 -5.36
C ASP A 98 -4.91 5.12 -6.53
N SER A 99 -5.14 5.61 -7.75
CA SER A 99 -5.05 4.84 -9.02
C SER A 99 -3.84 5.22 -9.89
N ILE A 100 -2.88 5.97 -9.34
CA ILE A 100 -1.67 6.41 -10.06
C ILE A 100 -0.76 5.23 -10.43
N PHE A 101 0.12 5.36 -11.42
CA PHE A 101 0.98 4.23 -11.87
C PHE A 101 0.16 3.00 -12.30
N PRO A 102 -0.64 3.07 -13.37
CA PRO A 102 -1.46 1.95 -13.83
C PRO A 102 -0.62 0.72 -14.22
N ASP A 103 0.63 0.95 -14.65
CA ASP A 103 1.57 -0.08 -15.09
C ASP A 103 2.51 -0.55 -13.97
N LEU A 104 2.13 -0.33 -12.70
CA LEU A 104 2.96 -0.70 -11.55
C LEU A 104 3.10 -2.22 -11.45
N GLU A 105 4.34 -2.70 -11.51
CA GLU A 105 4.65 -4.12 -11.48
C GLU A 105 5.40 -4.50 -10.19
N PRO A 106 4.96 -5.55 -9.46
CA PRO A 106 5.64 -6.00 -8.24
C PRO A 106 7.13 -6.35 -8.43
N SER A 107 7.52 -6.76 -9.63
CA SER A 107 8.92 -7.10 -9.98
C SER A 107 9.89 -5.91 -9.90
N TRP A 108 9.41 -4.66 -9.82
CA TRP A 108 10.29 -3.50 -9.69
C TRP A 108 11.03 -3.45 -8.34
N TRP A 109 10.57 -4.22 -7.36
CA TRP A 109 11.17 -4.32 -6.03
C TRP A 109 11.99 -5.60 -5.84
N THR A 110 12.02 -6.50 -6.82
CA THR A 110 12.89 -7.68 -6.77
C THR A 110 14.28 -7.31 -7.31
N ILE A 111 15.28 -7.29 -6.41
CA ILE A 111 16.71 -7.07 -6.72
C ILE A 111 17.45 -8.39 -6.52
#